data_AF-A0AAJ0MF23-F1
#
_entry.id   AF-A0AAJ0MF23-F1
#
_cell.length_a   1.000
_cell.length_b   1.000
_cell.length_c   1.000
_cell.angle_alpha   90.00
_cell.angle_beta   90.00
_cell.angle_gamma   90.00
#
_symmetry.space_group_name_H-M   'P 1'
#
loop_
_entity.id
_entity.type
_entity.pdbx_description
1 polymer ?
#
loop_
_entity_poly.entity_id
_entity_poly.type
_entity_poly.pdbx_seq_one_letter_code
_entity_poly.pdbx_strand_id
1 'polypeptide(L)'
;PPGRLQILERRRTFGIPPPIDKSLHRYCEWLCARVADLVWINGYRDACKIALEEGLDLEWLYSAQDMEVKSLIEKGVKQGLAIQFVSKVKTWVEEM
;
A
#
# COMPACT_ATOMS: atom_id res chain seq x y z
N PRO A 1 5.09 -9.84 25.09
CA PRO A 1 6.55 -9.77 24.88
C PRO A 1 6.99 -8.37 24.42
N PRO A 2 8.17 -7.89 24.85
CA PRO A 2 8.68 -6.56 24.54
C PRO A 2 8.77 -6.25 23.03
N GLY A 3 8.87 -7.28 22.17
CA GLY A 3 8.84 -7.11 20.71
C GLY A 3 7.50 -6.62 20.14
N ARG A 4 6.35 -6.92 20.77
CA ARG A 4 5.04 -6.46 20.27
C ARG A 4 4.88 -4.95 20.46
N LEU A 5 5.40 -4.39 21.55
CA LEU A 5 5.36 -2.95 21.80
C LEU A 5 6.31 -2.17 20.88
N GLN A 6 7.52 -2.67 20.61
CA GLN A 6 8.43 -2.03 19.65
C GLN A 6 7.91 -2.04 18.20
N ILE A 7 7.20 -3.12 17.80
CA ILE A 7 6.52 -3.18 16.50
C ILE A 7 5.37 -2.14 16.46
N LEU A 8 4.60 -2.03 17.54
CA LEU A 8 3.51 -1.04 17.66
C LEU A 8 4.01 0.42 17.79
N GLU A 9 5.22 0.64 18.31
CA GLU A 9 5.84 1.97 18.38
C GLU A 9 6.45 2.41 17.04
N ARG A 10 7.05 1.48 16.27
CA ARG A 10 7.44 1.75 14.87
C ARG A 10 6.24 2.02 13.96
N ARG A 11 5.10 1.40 14.25
CA ARG A 11 3.80 1.68 13.59
C ARG A 11 3.31 3.11 13.87
N ARG A 12 3.64 3.67 15.03
CA ARG A 12 3.10 4.95 15.51
C ARG A 12 3.67 6.21 14.85
N THR A 13 4.61 6.10 13.90
CA THR A 13 5.26 7.27 13.26
C THR A 13 5.33 7.22 11.73
N PHE A 14 4.55 6.36 11.08
CA PHE A 14 4.21 6.56 9.67
C PHE A 14 2.97 7.46 9.68
N GLY A 15 3.08 8.72 9.25
CA GLY A 15 2.01 9.73 9.35
C GLY A 15 0.78 9.45 8.47
N ILE A 16 0.25 8.23 8.49
CA ILE A 16 -0.92 7.82 7.74
C ILE A 16 -2.17 8.36 8.46
N PRO A 17 -2.96 9.22 7.81
CA PRO A 17 -4.11 9.83 8.46
C PRO A 17 -5.20 8.77 8.71
N PRO A 18 -5.96 8.86 9.81
CA PRO A 18 -7.21 8.12 9.93
C PRO A 18 -8.29 8.73 9.02
N PRO A 19 -9.34 7.98 8.66
CA PRO A 19 -9.51 6.54 8.87
C PRO A 19 -8.59 5.68 7.99
N ILE A 20 -8.12 4.55 8.51
CA ILE A 20 -7.12 3.68 7.87
C ILE A 20 -7.61 3.14 6.51
N ASP A 21 -8.86 2.70 6.45
CA ASP A 21 -9.55 2.23 5.25
C ASP A 21 -9.64 3.32 4.17
N LYS A 22 -9.89 4.58 4.57
CA LYS A 22 -9.94 5.72 3.65
C LYS A 22 -8.56 6.15 3.16
N SER A 23 -7.52 5.95 3.96
CA SER A 23 -6.14 6.27 3.55
C SER A 23 -5.66 5.39 2.41
N LEU A 24 -6.04 4.11 2.40
CA LEU A 24 -5.72 3.23 1.28
C LEU A 24 -6.40 3.69 -0.04
N HIS A 25 -7.64 4.19 0.05
CA HIS A 25 -8.32 4.79 -1.11
C HIS A 25 -7.60 6.05 -1.61
N ARG A 26 -7.26 6.98 -0.71
CA ARG A 26 -6.52 8.22 -1.06
C ARG A 26 -5.15 7.91 -1.68
N TYR A 27 -4.47 6.90 -1.15
CA TYR A 27 -3.21 6.42 -1.71
C TYR A 27 -3.39 5.91 -3.15
N CYS A 28 -4.43 5.12 -3.40
CA CYS A 28 -4.74 4.65 -4.75
C CYS A 28 -5.07 5.79 -5.72
N GLU A 29 -5.84 6.79 -5.27
CA GLU A 29 -6.13 8.00 -6.06
C GLU A 29 -4.85 8.77 -6.40
N TRP A 30 -3.95 8.94 -5.42
CA TRP A 30 -2.65 9.59 -5.63
C TRP A 30 -1.78 8.82 -6.62
N LEU A 31 -1.74 7.48 -6.57
CA LEU A 31 -1.03 6.67 -7.57
C LEU A 31 -1.61 6.86 -8.97
N CYS A 32 -2.94 6.81 -9.09
CA CYS A 32 -3.64 6.94 -10.37
C CYS A 32 -3.46 8.34 -11.00
N ALA A 33 -3.41 9.40 -10.20
CA ALA A 33 -3.22 10.76 -10.68
C ALA A 33 -1.84 11.00 -11.33
N ARG A 34 -0.87 10.10 -11.12
CA ARG A 34 0.51 10.22 -11.59
C ARG A 34 0.80 9.45 -12.88
N VAL A 35 -0.20 8.77 -13.43
CA VAL A 35 -0.06 7.96 -14.65
C VAL A 35 -1.20 8.29 -15.61
N ALA A 36 -0.90 8.30 -16.91
CA ALA A 36 -1.91 8.49 -17.97
C ALA A 36 -2.36 7.18 -18.61
N ASP A 37 -1.57 6.11 -18.44
CA ASP A 37 -1.83 4.82 -19.06
C ASP A 37 -2.92 4.04 -18.32
N LEU A 38 -3.95 3.60 -19.05
CA LEU A 38 -5.10 2.91 -18.49
C LEU A 38 -4.75 1.54 -17.88
N VAL A 39 -3.74 0.84 -18.40
CA VAL A 39 -3.27 -0.42 -17.83
C VAL A 39 -2.63 -0.19 -16.47
N TRP A 40 -1.90 0.92 -16.31
CA TRP A 40 -1.34 1.30 -15.01
C TRP A 40 -2.41 1.71 -14.01
N ILE A 41 -3.35 2.56 -14.42
CA ILE A 41 -4.47 3.00 -13.57
C ILE A 41 -5.28 1.78 -13.08
N ASN A 42 -5.66 0.88 -13.98
CA ASN A 42 -6.41 -0.31 -13.61
C ASN A 42 -5.60 -1.24 -12.70
N GLY A 43 -4.30 -1.40 -12.99
CA GLY A 43 -3.42 -2.20 -12.14
C GLY A 43 -3.29 -1.69 -10.70
N TYR A 44 -3.21 -0.38 -10.49
CA TYR A 44 -3.22 0.19 -9.14
C TYR A 44 -4.58 0.03 -8.45
N ARG A 45 -5.68 0.16 -9.18
CA ARG A 45 -7.03 -0.09 -8.64
C ARG A 45 -7.21 -1.54 -8.24
N ASP A 46 -6.72 -2.48 -9.03
CA ASP A 46 -6.78 -3.92 -8.72
C ASP A 46 -5.96 -4.23 -7.46
N ALA A 47 -4.74 -3.71 -7.35
CA ALA A 47 -3.92 -3.88 -6.15
C ALA A 47 -4.56 -3.27 -4.90
N CYS A 48 -5.15 -2.07 -5.01
CA CYS A 48 -5.87 -1.43 -3.92
C CYS A 48 -7.11 -2.23 -3.50
N LYS A 49 -7.86 -2.76 -4.46
CA LYS A 49 -9.04 -3.59 -4.21
C LYS A 49 -8.66 -4.86 -3.43
N ILE A 50 -7.62 -5.57 -3.87
CA ILE A 50 -7.09 -6.75 -3.17
C ILE A 50 -6.71 -6.39 -1.73
N ALA A 51 -5.95 -5.31 -1.54
CA ALA A 51 -5.53 -4.90 -0.20
C ALA A 51 -6.71 -4.58 0.72
N LEU A 52 -7.77 -3.93 0.20
CA LEU A 52 -8.99 -3.66 0.96
C LEU A 52 -9.76 -4.95 1.31
N GLU A 53 -9.92 -5.85 0.34
CA GLU A 53 -10.62 -7.14 0.54
C GLU A 53 -9.93 -8.02 1.59
N GLU A 54 -8.60 -7.91 1.72
CA GLU A 54 -7.80 -8.63 2.70
C GLU A 54 -7.61 -7.89 4.03
N GLY A 55 -8.15 -6.67 4.16
CA GLY A 55 -8.02 -5.86 5.37
C GLY A 55 -6.59 -5.37 5.63
N LEU A 56 -5.78 -5.20 4.57
CA LEU A 56 -4.43 -4.67 4.65
C LEU A 56 -4.47 -3.14 4.77
N ASP A 57 -3.65 -2.60 5.67
CA ASP A 57 -3.43 -1.17 5.78
C ASP A 57 -2.07 -0.74 5.18
N LEU A 58 -1.89 0.57 5.02
CA LEU A 58 -0.67 1.14 4.46
C LEU A 58 0.55 0.91 5.37
N GLU A 59 0.38 0.82 6.69
CA GLU A 59 1.49 0.49 7.60
C GLU A 59 1.99 -0.95 7.36
N TRP A 60 1.05 -1.88 7.16
CA TRP A 60 1.33 -3.27 6.86
C TRP A 60 2.02 -3.41 5.51
N LEU A 61 1.46 -2.78 4.46
CA LEU A 61 2.07 -2.74 3.13
C LEU A 61 3.50 -2.20 3.20
N TYR A 62 3.75 -1.14 3.98
CA TYR A 62 5.09 -0.60 4.15
C TYR A 62 6.04 -1.53 4.92
N SER A 63 5.55 -2.22 5.96
CA SER A 63 6.38 -3.06 6.84
C SER A 63 6.64 -4.46 6.31
N ALA A 64 5.78 -4.99 5.43
CA ALA A 64 5.82 -6.36 4.92
C ALA A 64 6.02 -6.43 3.40
N GLN A 65 6.85 -5.54 2.84
CA GLN A 65 6.87 -5.28 1.39
C GLN A 65 7.07 -6.53 0.53
N ASP A 66 8.08 -7.35 0.82
CA ASP A 66 8.40 -8.54 0.01
C ASP A 66 7.25 -9.56 -0.01
N MET A 67 6.58 -9.72 1.13
CA MET A 67 5.43 -10.61 1.28
C MET A 67 4.24 -10.09 0.47
N GLU A 68 3.94 -8.80 0.57
CA GLU A 68 2.80 -8.20 -0.12
C GLU A 68 3.01 -8.08 -1.62
N VAL A 69 4.24 -7.79 -2.07
CA VAL A 69 4.60 -7.84 -3.49
C VAL A 69 4.33 -9.25 -4.05
N LYS A 70 4.78 -10.30 -3.37
CA LYS A 70 4.57 -11.69 -3.80
C LYS A 70 3.07 -12.04 -3.84
N SER A 71 2.34 -11.68 -2.79
CA SER A 71 0.90 -11.89 -2.65
C SER A 71 0.10 -11.24 -3.79
N LEU A 72 0.40 -9.97 -4.12
CA LEU A 72 -0.26 -9.25 -5.21
C LEU A 72 0.01 -9.90 -6.58
N ILE A 73 1.25 -10.37 -6.81
CA ILE A 73 1.62 -11.06 -8.05
C ILE A 73 0.84 -12.37 -8.20
N GLU A 74 0.76 -13.16 -7.12
CA GLU A 74 0.00 -14.42 -7.09
C GLU A 74 -1.50 -14.19 -7.37
N LYS A 75 -2.01 -13.01 -7.02
CA LYS A 75 -3.40 -12.58 -7.28
C LYS A 75 -3.61 -11.91 -8.64
N GLY A 76 -2.59 -11.89 -9.49
CA GLY A 76 -2.69 -11.43 -10.88
C GLY A 76 -2.30 -9.97 -11.13
N VAL A 77 -1.80 -9.25 -10.12
CA VAL A 77 -1.21 -7.92 -10.35
C VAL A 77 0.14 -8.10 -11.06
N LYS A 78 0.38 -7.35 -12.14
CA LYS A 78 1.66 -7.42 -12.85
C LYS A 78 2.82 -7.07 -11.91
N GLN A 79 3.91 -7.82 -11.98
CA GLN A 79 5.09 -7.65 -11.11
C GLN A 79 5.55 -6.20 -10.95
N GLY A 80 5.69 -5.46 -12.06
CA GLY A 80 6.13 -4.06 -11.99
C GLY A 80 5.14 -3.12 -11.28
N LEU A 81 3.83 -3.43 -11.32
CA LEU A 81 2.80 -2.66 -10.62
C LEU A 81 2.74 -3.05 -9.14
N ALA A 82 2.86 -4.34 -8.81
CA ALA A 82 2.91 -4.81 -7.43
C ALA A 82 4.09 -4.21 -6.66
N ILE A 83 5.30 -4.24 -7.24
CA ILE A 83 6.51 -3.63 -6.66
C ILE A 83 6.27 -2.15 -6.38
N GLN A 84 5.75 -1.41 -7.36
CA GLN A 84 5.53 0.03 -7.22
C GLN A 84 4.42 0.38 -6.24
N PHE A 85 3.33 -0.38 -6.24
CA PHE A 85 2.20 -0.18 -5.32
C PHE A 85 2.64 -0.31 -3.86
N VAL A 86 3.53 -1.26 -3.56
CA VAL A 86 4.01 -1.46 -2.20
C VAL A 86 5.11 -0.45 -1.84
N SER A 87 6.07 -0.22 -2.74
CA SER A 87 7.23 0.64 -2.44
C SER A 87 6.88 2.12 -2.32
N LYS A 88 5.82 2.60 -2.98
CA LYS A 88 5.45 4.02 -3.02
C LYS A 88 4.68 4.50 -1.78
N VAL A 89 4.33 3.62 -0.85
CA VAL A 89 3.64 3.99 0.39
C VAL A 89 4.45 5.02 1.19
N LYS A 90 5.78 4.87 1.23
CA LYS A 90 6.67 5.84 1.87
C LYS A 90 6.65 7.20 1.19
N THR A 91 6.77 7.22 -0.13
CA THR A 91 6.75 8.46 -0.91
C THR A 91 5.43 9.20 -0.72
N TRP A 92 4.30 8.48 -0.69
CA TRP A 92 3.00 9.10 -0.46
C TRP A 92 2.90 9.79 0.90
N VAL A 93 3.42 9.15 1.96
CA VAL A 93 3.44 9.75 3.30
C VAL A 93 4.37 10.95 3.39
N GLU A 94 5.47 10.96 2.65
CA GLU A 94 6.41 12.09 2.58
C GLU A 94 5.89 13.27 1.74
N GLU A 95 4.98 13.02 0.79
CA GLU A 95 4.36 14.04 -0.08
C GLU A 95 3.02 14.58 0.46
N MET A 96 2.50 14.01 1.56
CA MET A 96 1.25 14.46 2.20
C MET A 96 1.40 15.77 2.98
#